data_AF-B4FKD3-F1
#
_entry.id   AF-B4FKD3-F1
#
_cell.length_a   1.000
_cell.length_b   1.000
_cell.length_c   1.000
_cell.angle_alpha   90.00
_cell.angle_beta   90.00
_cell.angle_gamma   90.00
#
_symmetry.space_group_name_H-M   'P 1'
#
loop_
_entity.id
_entity.type
_entity.pdbx_description
1 polymer ?
#
loop_
_entity_poly.entity_id
_entity_poly.type
_entity_poly.pdbx_seq_one_letter_code
_entity_poly.pdbx_strand_id
1 'polypeptide(L)'
;MDYCRVHGIEVFYNMALLDAEMAGFWAKLPLMRALLLAHPEVEFLWWMDSDAMFTDMAFELPWERYGPYNLIMHGWDEMVYDDKNWIGLNTGSFLLRNCQWSLDMLDTWAPMGPKGPVRIEAGKVLTKSLKDRPVFEADDQSAMVYILATQREKWGDKVYLENGYYLHGYWGILVDRYEEMLENYKPGLGDHRWPLVTHFVGCKPCGKFGDYPVERCLKNMDRAFNFGDNQILQMYGFTHKSLASRRVKRIRNETSNPLETKDELGLLHPAFKAVKTST
;
A
#
# COMPACT_ATOMS: atom_id res chain seq x y z
N MET A 1 -9.87 -5.74 3.97
CA MET A 1 -10.51 -7.07 4.06
C MET A 1 -11.11 -7.50 2.73
N ASP A 2 -11.98 -6.71 2.09
CA ASP A 2 -12.66 -7.13 0.86
C ASP A 2 -11.72 -7.48 -0.30
N TYR A 3 -10.72 -6.63 -0.58
CA TYR A 3 -9.67 -6.90 -1.56
C TYR A 3 -9.01 -8.26 -1.29
N CYS A 4 -8.45 -8.46 -0.10
CA CYS A 4 -7.78 -9.71 0.27
C CYS A 4 -8.70 -10.94 0.13
N ARG A 5 -10.00 -10.81 0.47
CA ARG A 5 -10.98 -11.89 0.29
C ARG A 5 -11.21 -12.23 -1.18
N VAL A 6 -11.25 -11.23 -2.07
CA VAL A 6 -11.41 -11.41 -3.52
C VAL A 6 -10.17 -12.04 -4.14
N HIS A 7 -8.99 -11.62 -3.69
CA HIS A 7 -7.70 -12.02 -4.26
C HIS A 7 -7.05 -13.23 -3.58
N GLY A 8 -7.67 -13.81 -2.54
CA GLY A 8 -7.12 -14.98 -1.86
C GLY A 8 -5.88 -14.68 -1.01
N ILE A 9 -5.78 -13.47 -0.46
CA ILE A 9 -4.66 -13.01 0.37
C ILE A 9 -5.05 -13.11 1.84
N GLU A 10 -4.17 -13.66 2.67
CA GLU A 10 -4.36 -13.69 4.13
C GLU A 10 -3.99 -12.35 4.77
N VAL A 11 -4.63 -12.02 5.89
CA VAL A 11 -4.46 -10.73 6.57
C VAL A 11 -4.01 -10.94 8.01
N PHE A 12 -2.91 -10.29 8.38
CA PHE A 12 -2.46 -10.16 9.77
C PHE A 12 -2.60 -8.69 10.21
N TYR A 13 -3.41 -8.43 11.24
CA TYR A 13 -3.60 -7.08 11.78
C TYR A 13 -2.91 -6.95 13.14
N ASN A 14 -1.83 -6.18 13.20
CA ASN A 14 -1.08 -6.00 14.44
C ASN A 14 -1.62 -4.84 15.29
N MET A 15 -1.73 -5.07 16.60
CA MET A 15 -1.98 -4.03 17.61
C MET A 15 -0.95 -4.06 18.74
N ALA A 16 0.06 -4.93 18.66
CA ALA A 16 1.10 -5.09 19.67
C ALA A 16 2.36 -4.28 19.31
N LEU A 17 2.94 -3.63 20.32
CA LEU A 17 4.29 -3.07 20.22
C LEU A 17 5.29 -4.15 20.66
N LEU A 18 5.92 -4.81 19.69
CA LEU A 18 6.85 -5.92 19.96
C LEU A 18 8.19 -5.46 20.53
N ASP A 19 8.59 -4.24 20.20
CA ASP A 19 9.84 -3.63 20.65
C ASP A 19 9.60 -2.16 21.01
N ALA A 20 9.90 -1.81 22.26
CA ALA A 20 9.67 -0.47 22.79
C ALA A 20 10.57 0.60 22.16
N GLU A 21 11.73 0.23 21.62
CA GLU A 21 12.67 1.14 20.95
C GLU A 21 12.22 1.46 19.53
N MET A 22 11.54 0.51 18.86
CA MET A 22 11.04 0.64 17.50
C MET A 22 9.60 1.17 17.45
N ALA A 23 9.31 2.24 18.19
CA ALA A 23 7.96 2.80 18.26
C ALA A 23 7.57 3.62 17.00
N GLY A 24 6.27 3.78 16.76
CA GLY A 24 5.72 4.54 15.63
C GLY A 24 5.82 3.76 14.32
N PHE A 25 6.15 4.45 13.22
CA PHE A 25 6.25 3.80 11.90
C PHE A 25 7.36 2.74 11.83
N TRP A 26 8.36 2.82 12.72
CA TRP A 26 9.42 1.81 12.86
C TRP A 26 8.96 0.45 13.40
N ALA A 27 7.77 0.36 14.01
CA ALA A 27 7.25 -0.87 14.62
C ALA A 27 7.01 -1.99 13.60
N LYS A 28 6.93 -1.63 12.31
CA LYS A 28 6.78 -2.58 11.20
C LYS A 28 8.00 -3.50 11.04
N LEU A 29 9.21 -3.04 11.34
CA LEU A 29 10.43 -3.83 11.14
C LEU A 29 10.48 -5.09 12.02
N PRO A 30 10.35 -4.99 13.37
CA PRO A 30 10.30 -6.18 14.22
C PRO A 30 9.15 -7.12 13.88
N LEU A 31 7.98 -6.57 13.53
CA LEU A 31 6.82 -7.37 13.14
C LEU A 31 7.08 -8.17 11.86
N MET A 32 7.58 -7.52 10.80
CA MET A 32 7.89 -8.21 9.55
C MET A 32 8.90 -9.32 9.78
N ARG A 33 9.98 -9.06 10.52
CA ARG A 33 10.97 -10.10 10.86
C ARG A 33 10.31 -11.30 11.54
N ALA A 34 9.46 -11.05 12.55
CA ALA A 34 8.78 -12.11 13.28
C ALA A 34 7.85 -12.93 12.36
N LEU A 35 7.08 -12.27 11.49
CA LEU A 35 6.17 -12.94 10.55
C LEU A 35 6.92 -13.76 9.50
N LEU A 36 7.99 -13.22 8.91
CA LEU A 36 8.81 -13.95 7.93
C LEU A 36 9.39 -15.24 8.53
N LEU A 37 9.88 -15.18 9.78
CA LEU A 37 10.43 -16.35 10.47
C LEU A 37 9.37 -17.36 10.92
N ALA A 38 8.18 -16.88 11.29
CA ALA A 38 7.09 -17.74 11.77
C ALA A 38 6.31 -18.42 10.63
N HIS A 39 6.32 -17.84 9.44
CA HIS A 39 5.56 -18.28 8.27
C HIS A 39 6.46 -18.58 7.06
N PRO A 40 7.27 -19.66 7.11
CA PRO A 40 8.14 -20.03 6.00
C PRO A 40 7.40 -20.41 4.71
N GLU A 41 6.10 -20.69 4.79
CA GLU A 41 5.21 -20.95 3.65
C GLU A 41 4.84 -19.68 2.86
N VAL A 42 5.00 -18.50 3.46
CA VAL A 42 4.66 -17.22 2.83
C VAL A 42 5.82 -16.77 1.95
N GLU A 43 5.60 -16.67 0.64
CA GLU A 43 6.62 -16.20 -0.32
C GLU A 43 6.79 -14.67 -0.25
N PHE A 44 5.70 -13.92 -0.15
CA PHE A 44 5.70 -12.46 -0.07
C PHE A 44 4.87 -11.97 1.10
N LEU A 45 5.48 -11.12 1.92
CA LEU A 45 4.78 -10.29 2.89
C LEU A 45 4.45 -8.95 2.23
N TRP A 46 3.16 -8.58 2.17
CA TRP A 46 2.72 -7.26 1.72
C TRP A 46 2.43 -6.38 2.94
N TRP A 47 3.32 -5.43 3.23
CA TRP A 47 3.07 -4.40 4.23
C TRP A 47 2.17 -3.33 3.62
N MET A 48 1.10 -2.94 4.32
CA MET A 48 0.21 -1.85 3.92
C MET A 48 -0.18 -1.01 5.14
N ASP A 49 0.07 0.30 5.07
CA ASP A 49 -0.26 1.25 6.13
C ASP A 49 -1.78 1.37 6.32
N SER A 50 -2.20 1.71 7.54
CA SER A 50 -3.64 1.79 7.89
C SER A 50 -4.40 2.93 7.19
N ASP A 51 -3.68 3.94 6.68
CA ASP A 51 -4.22 5.05 5.90
C ASP A 51 -4.01 4.86 4.38
N ALA A 52 -3.57 3.68 3.95
CA ALA A 52 -3.62 3.23 2.57
C ALA A 52 -4.89 2.40 2.32
N MET A 53 -5.58 2.67 1.21
CA MET A 53 -6.86 2.04 0.87
C MET A 53 -6.83 1.47 -0.53
N PHE A 54 -7.34 0.26 -0.71
CA PHE A 54 -7.60 -0.30 -2.02
C PHE A 54 -8.74 0.45 -2.71
N THR A 55 -8.46 0.95 -3.90
CA THR A 55 -9.42 1.67 -4.76
C THR A 55 -9.62 1.00 -6.12
N ASP A 56 -8.82 -0.02 -6.45
CA ASP A 56 -9.08 -0.97 -7.54
C ASP A 56 -9.25 -2.37 -6.95
N MET A 57 -10.48 -2.90 -6.97
CA MET A 57 -10.82 -4.23 -6.43
C MET A 57 -10.69 -5.34 -7.49
N ALA A 58 -10.32 -5.00 -8.73
CA ALA A 58 -10.19 -5.96 -9.83
C ALA A 58 -8.75 -6.13 -10.30
N PHE A 59 -7.87 -5.15 -10.02
CA PHE A 59 -6.45 -5.25 -10.35
C PHE A 59 -5.75 -6.31 -9.49
N GLU A 60 -5.02 -7.20 -10.14
CA GLU A 60 -4.15 -8.19 -9.49
C GLU A 60 -2.68 -7.80 -9.70
N LEU A 61 -1.86 -7.98 -8.66
CA LEU A 61 -0.43 -7.66 -8.78
C LEU A 61 0.23 -8.54 -9.85
N PRO A 62 1.12 -8.00 -10.70
CA PRO A 62 1.76 -8.77 -11.77
C PRO A 62 2.89 -9.65 -11.21
N TRP A 63 2.57 -10.69 -10.44
CA TRP A 63 3.53 -11.50 -9.67
C TRP A 63 4.73 -12.02 -10.49
N GLU A 64 4.50 -12.43 -11.74
CA GLU A 64 5.56 -12.91 -12.63
C GLU A 64 6.64 -11.86 -12.89
N ARG A 65 6.27 -10.57 -12.97
CA ARG A 65 7.20 -9.44 -13.10
C ARG A 65 8.20 -9.39 -11.96
N TYR A 66 7.77 -9.79 -10.76
CA TYR A 66 8.56 -9.69 -9.53
C TYR A 66 9.40 -10.93 -9.23
N GLY A 67 9.35 -11.97 -10.08
CA GLY A 67 10.11 -13.21 -9.91
C GLY A 67 11.60 -13.01 -9.55
N PRO A 68 12.34 -12.10 -10.21
CA PRO A 68 13.76 -11.87 -9.91
C PRO A 68 14.07 -11.05 -8.64
N TYR A 69 13.07 -10.38 -8.06
CA TYR A 69 13.23 -9.34 -7.04
C TYR A 69 12.76 -9.80 -5.65
N ASN A 70 13.25 -9.12 -4.62
CA ASN A 70 12.95 -9.43 -3.22
C ASN A 70 12.22 -8.29 -2.49
N LEU A 71 12.37 -7.04 -2.96
CA LEU A 71 11.69 -5.88 -2.40
C LEU A 71 11.06 -5.07 -3.52
N ILE A 72 9.74 -4.87 -3.46
CA ILE A 72 8.97 -4.13 -4.47
C ILE A 72 8.30 -2.96 -3.77
N MET A 73 8.65 -1.74 -4.17
CA MET A 73 8.08 -0.50 -3.63
C MET A 73 7.64 0.38 -4.77
N HIS A 74 6.61 1.20 -4.56
CA HIS A 74 6.31 2.25 -5.52
C HIS A 74 7.43 3.31 -5.50
N GLY A 75 7.96 3.71 -6.66
CA GLY A 75 9.01 4.72 -6.75
C GLY A 75 9.65 4.82 -8.13
N TRP A 76 10.67 5.68 -8.25
CA TRP A 76 11.40 5.91 -9.49
C TRP A 76 12.91 5.82 -9.25
N ASP A 77 13.62 5.11 -10.14
CA ASP A 77 15.07 4.95 -10.08
C ASP A 77 15.78 6.31 -10.03
N GLU A 78 15.43 7.23 -10.91
CA GLU A 78 16.06 8.56 -10.95
C GLU A 78 15.84 9.34 -9.65
N MET A 79 14.64 9.22 -9.04
CA MET A 79 14.33 9.93 -7.80
C MET A 79 15.09 9.38 -6.60
N VAL A 80 15.33 8.06 -6.57
CA VAL A 80 16.00 7.39 -5.44
C VAL A 80 17.52 7.44 -5.59
N TYR A 81 18.05 7.00 -6.72
CA TYR A 81 19.48 6.77 -6.89
C TYR A 81 20.24 8.03 -7.33
N ASP A 82 19.63 8.88 -8.16
CA ASP A 82 20.30 10.06 -8.71
C ASP A 82 19.99 11.30 -7.86
N ASP A 83 18.70 11.62 -7.71
CA ASP A 83 18.21 12.79 -6.99
C ASP A 83 18.29 12.66 -5.46
N LYS A 84 18.25 11.42 -4.95
CA LYS A 84 18.17 11.11 -3.51
C LYS A 84 17.01 11.83 -2.83
N ASN A 85 15.87 11.87 -3.49
CA ASN A 85 14.67 12.51 -2.98
C ASN A 85 13.99 11.61 -1.93
N TRP A 86 13.67 12.17 -0.76
CA TRP A 86 13.07 11.41 0.34
C TRP A 86 11.69 10.82 0.04
N ILE A 87 11.01 11.31 -1.01
CA ILE A 87 9.76 10.77 -1.55
C ILE A 87 9.94 10.05 -2.90
N GLY A 88 11.18 9.70 -3.27
CA GLY A 88 11.46 8.93 -4.49
C GLY A 88 10.90 7.50 -4.47
N LEU A 89 10.58 6.99 -3.28
CA LEU A 89 9.86 5.74 -3.05
C LEU A 89 8.89 5.88 -1.87
N ASN A 90 7.98 4.91 -1.69
CA ASN A 90 7.10 4.85 -0.52
C ASN A 90 7.19 3.51 0.22
N THR A 91 7.22 3.55 1.55
CA THR A 91 7.29 2.37 2.44
C THR A 91 5.98 2.11 3.18
N GLY A 92 4.87 2.66 2.69
CA GLY A 92 3.53 2.42 3.22
C GLY A 92 2.71 1.39 2.44
N SER A 93 3.19 0.95 1.29
CA SER A 93 2.66 -0.22 0.57
C SER A 93 3.78 -0.86 -0.23
N PHE A 94 4.24 -2.04 0.19
CA PHE A 94 5.36 -2.73 -0.44
C PHE A 94 5.34 -4.24 -0.23
N LEU A 95 5.99 -4.97 -1.13
CA LEU A 95 6.17 -6.42 -1.03
C LEU A 95 7.60 -6.73 -0.59
N LEU A 96 7.74 -7.66 0.36
CA LEU A 96 9.02 -8.18 0.83
C LEU A 96 9.01 -9.71 0.76
N ARG A 97 9.92 -10.28 -0.04
CA ARG A 97 10.04 -11.73 -0.21
C ARG A 97 10.54 -12.38 1.07
N ASN A 98 10.04 -13.55 1.43
CA ASN A 98 10.57 -14.32 2.55
C ASN A 98 11.86 -15.05 2.17
N CYS A 99 13.00 -14.42 2.44
CA CYS A 99 14.32 -14.98 2.14
C CYS A 99 15.41 -14.36 3.01
N GLN A 100 16.61 -14.96 3.02
CA GLN A 100 17.74 -14.45 3.79
C GLN A 100 18.09 -12.99 3.45
N TRP A 101 18.03 -12.62 2.17
CA TRP A 101 18.29 -11.25 1.73
C TRP A 101 17.38 -10.24 2.44
N SER A 102 16.12 -10.59 2.66
CA SER A 102 15.16 -9.71 3.33
C SER A 102 15.44 -9.56 4.82
N LEU A 103 15.93 -10.61 5.48
CA LEU A 103 16.39 -10.54 6.87
C LEU A 103 17.61 -9.60 6.99
N ASP A 104 18.57 -9.73 6.07
CA ASP A 104 19.76 -8.87 6.02
C ASP A 104 19.39 -7.40 5.73
N MET A 105 18.38 -7.18 4.87
CA MET A 105 17.85 -5.84 4.59
C MET A 105 17.17 -5.24 5.83
N LEU A 106 16.38 -6.03 6.58
CA LEU A 106 15.77 -5.56 7.83
C LEU A 106 16.82 -5.18 8.88
N ASP A 107 17.89 -5.97 9.01
CA ASP A 107 19.02 -5.66 9.91
C ASP A 107 19.76 -4.38 9.47
N THR A 108 19.82 -4.10 8.16
CA THR A 108 20.44 -2.88 7.61
C THR A 108 19.53 -1.65 7.76
N TRP A 109 18.20 -1.85 7.76
CA TRP A 109 17.21 -0.79 7.85
C TRP A 109 16.96 -0.32 9.29
N ALA A 110 16.98 -1.24 10.25
CA ALA A 110 16.72 -0.98 11.67
C ALA A 110 17.60 0.07 12.38
N PRO A 111 18.89 0.29 12.07
CA PRO A 111 19.80 1.08 12.91
C PRO A 111 19.39 2.55 13.13
N MET A 112 18.61 3.15 12.23
CA MET A 112 18.09 4.52 12.39
C MET A 112 16.78 4.59 13.19
N GLY A 113 16.23 3.44 13.58
CA GLY A 113 14.92 3.30 14.20
C GLY A 113 14.83 3.50 15.72
N PRO A 114 15.82 3.15 16.57
CA PRO A 114 15.68 3.27 18.02
C PRO A 114 15.35 4.70 18.47
N LYS A 115 14.23 4.89 19.17
CA LYS A 115 13.73 6.21 19.60
C LYS A 115 14.73 6.96 20.49
N GLY A 116 14.57 8.28 20.58
CA GLY A 116 15.47 9.13 21.37
C GLY A 116 16.70 9.56 20.57
N PRO A 117 17.90 9.66 21.20
CA PRO A 117 19.07 10.28 20.57
C PRO A 117 19.46 9.65 19.22
N VAL A 118 19.35 8.32 19.09
CA VAL A 118 19.71 7.61 17.85
C VAL A 118 18.84 8.10 16.68
N ARG A 119 17.51 8.03 16.81
CA ARG A 119 16.58 8.48 15.77
C ARG A 119 16.67 9.98 15.49
N ILE A 120 16.94 10.80 16.51
CA ILE A 120 17.10 12.26 16.36
C ILE A 120 18.37 12.57 15.54
N GLU A 121 19.52 11.98 15.88
CA GLU A 121 20.77 12.22 15.15
C GLU A 121 20.71 11.64 13.73
N ALA A 122 20.11 10.46 13.56
CA ALA A 122 19.86 9.90 12.24
C ALA A 122 18.97 10.81 11.38
N GLY A 123 17.95 11.45 11.97
CA GLY A 123 17.10 12.43 11.29
C GLY A 123 17.88 13.62 10.73
N LYS A 124 18.91 14.10 11.44
CA LYS A 124 19.80 15.16 10.95
C LYS A 124 20.64 14.67 9.76
N VAL A 125 21.16 13.44 9.83
CA VAL A 125 21.92 12.83 8.72
C VAL A 125 21.04 12.71 7.48
N LEU A 126 19.81 12.21 7.62
CA LEU A 126 18.85 12.05 6.53
C LEU A 126 18.48 13.40 5.92
N THR A 127 18.17 14.40 6.74
CA THR A 127 17.84 15.76 6.26
C THR A 127 18.99 16.41 5.49
N LYS A 128 20.24 16.16 5.90
CA LYS A 128 21.42 16.65 5.20
C LYS A 128 21.69 15.91 3.88
N SER A 129 21.32 14.62 3.82
CA SER A 129 21.70 13.73 2.71
C SER A 129 20.63 13.59 1.64
N LEU A 130 19.36 13.83 1.99
CA LEU A 130 18.21 13.61 1.11
C LEU A 130 17.62 14.94 0.66
N LYS A 131 17.33 15.01 -0.64
CA LYS A 131 16.70 16.17 -1.28
C LYS A 131 15.27 16.34 -0.76
N ASP A 132 14.91 17.59 -0.51
CA ASP A 132 13.58 18.08 -0.11
C ASP A 132 13.00 17.49 1.20
N ARG A 133 13.81 16.79 1.99
CA ARG A 133 13.37 16.26 3.29
C ARG A 133 13.26 17.39 4.33
N PRO A 134 12.12 17.56 5.02
CA PRO A 134 12.03 18.52 6.12
C PRO A 134 12.80 18.05 7.36
N VAL A 135 12.99 18.96 8.32
CA VAL A 135 13.71 18.67 9.58
C VAL A 135 12.79 17.98 10.57
N PHE A 136 12.99 16.69 10.79
CA PHE A 136 12.36 15.88 11.85
C PHE A 136 13.18 14.60 12.11
N GLU A 137 12.80 13.84 13.13
CA GLU A 137 13.41 12.54 13.47
C GLU A 137 13.48 11.58 12.28
N ALA A 138 14.37 10.59 12.31
CA ALA A 138 14.44 9.57 11.26
C ALA A 138 13.12 8.79 11.12
N ASP A 139 12.70 8.59 9.89
CA ASP A 139 11.57 7.75 9.47
C ASP A 139 12.07 6.59 8.59
N ASP A 140 11.28 5.52 8.54
CA ASP A 140 11.62 4.31 7.81
C ASP A 140 11.76 4.57 6.30
N GLN A 141 10.92 5.42 5.70
CA GLN A 141 10.98 5.75 4.27
C GLN A 141 12.31 6.42 3.89
N SER A 142 12.66 7.49 4.61
CA SER A 142 13.91 8.22 4.38
C SER A 142 15.13 7.34 4.61
N ALA A 143 15.12 6.48 5.64
CA ALA A 143 16.19 5.53 5.87
C ALA A 143 16.34 4.54 4.70
N MET A 144 15.23 4.06 4.12
CA MET A 144 15.27 3.18 2.93
C MET A 144 15.87 3.91 1.72
N VAL A 145 15.44 5.15 1.42
CA VAL A 145 16.04 5.95 0.34
C VAL A 145 17.54 6.10 0.56
N TYR A 146 17.97 6.45 1.78
CA TYR A 146 19.37 6.63 2.11
C TYR A 146 20.18 5.33 1.90
N ILE A 147 19.67 4.19 2.35
CA ILE A 147 20.32 2.89 2.18
C ILE A 147 20.46 2.56 0.69
N LEU A 148 19.39 2.66 -0.09
CA LEU A 148 19.43 2.34 -1.51
C LEU A 148 20.35 3.28 -2.30
N ALA A 149 20.30 4.58 -2.01
CA ALA A 149 21.15 5.58 -2.66
C ALA A 149 22.65 5.42 -2.32
N THR A 150 22.98 4.96 -1.10
CA THR A 150 24.37 4.84 -0.65
C THR A 150 24.96 3.44 -0.81
N GLN A 151 24.12 2.42 -0.99
CA GLN A 151 24.52 1.01 -1.08
C GLN A 151 23.86 0.31 -2.28
N ARG A 152 23.71 1.02 -3.41
CA ARG A 152 23.06 0.51 -4.63
C ARG A 152 23.66 -0.81 -5.10
N GLU A 153 24.98 -0.94 -5.13
CA GLU A 153 25.66 -2.18 -5.55
C GLU A 153 25.32 -3.38 -4.67
N LYS A 154 25.01 -3.16 -3.39
CA LYS A 154 24.69 -4.23 -2.44
C LYS A 154 23.23 -4.67 -2.54
N TRP A 155 22.31 -3.74 -2.77
CA TRP A 155 20.87 -3.99 -2.63
C TRP A 155 20.06 -3.82 -3.91
N GLY A 156 20.47 -2.92 -4.80
CA GLY A 156 19.66 -2.43 -5.93
C GLY A 156 19.19 -3.53 -6.87
N ASP A 157 20.03 -4.53 -7.15
CA ASP A 157 19.70 -5.63 -8.08
C ASP A 157 18.51 -6.50 -7.62
N LYS A 158 18.12 -6.41 -6.35
CA LYS A 158 16.98 -7.13 -5.76
C LYS A 158 15.80 -6.23 -5.39
N VAL A 159 15.90 -4.93 -5.69
CA VAL A 159 14.82 -3.96 -5.50
C VAL A 159 14.16 -3.66 -6.84
N TYR A 160 12.83 -3.64 -6.86
CA TYR A 160 12.05 -3.15 -7.99
C TYR A 160 11.29 -1.88 -7.56
N LEU A 161 11.57 -0.77 -8.21
CA LEU A 161 10.84 0.49 -8.02
C LEU A 161 9.71 0.56 -9.05
N GLU A 162 8.49 0.24 -8.61
CA GLU A 162 7.29 0.17 -9.44
C GLU A 162 6.69 1.56 -9.67
N ASN A 163 6.42 1.89 -10.94
CA ASN A 163 5.77 3.13 -11.35
C ASN A 163 4.76 2.93 -12.50
N GLY A 164 4.50 1.68 -12.91
CA GLY A 164 3.52 1.36 -13.94
C GLY A 164 2.08 1.32 -13.43
N TYR A 165 1.90 1.20 -12.11
CA TYR A 165 0.61 1.31 -11.43
C TYR A 165 0.82 1.84 -9.99
N TYR A 166 -0.25 2.27 -9.34
CA TYR A 166 -0.18 2.83 -7.98
C TYR A 166 -0.19 1.74 -6.91
N LEU A 167 0.94 1.02 -6.75
CA LEU A 167 1.18 0.22 -5.54
C LEU A 167 1.11 1.10 -4.28
N HIS A 168 1.50 2.37 -4.42
CA HIS A 168 1.16 3.48 -3.56
C HIS A 168 0.73 4.65 -4.45
N GLY A 169 -0.43 5.25 -4.17
CA GLY A 169 -0.91 6.43 -4.89
C GLY A 169 -1.15 7.61 -3.95
N TYR A 170 -0.46 8.74 -4.19
CA TYR A 170 -0.63 9.94 -3.37
C TYR A 170 -2.05 10.50 -3.49
N TRP A 171 -2.81 10.48 -2.39
CA TRP A 171 -4.22 10.86 -2.39
C TRP A 171 -4.48 12.26 -2.98
N GLY A 172 -3.59 13.22 -2.75
CA GLY A 172 -3.76 14.62 -3.12
C GLY A 172 -3.86 14.88 -4.63
N ILE A 173 -3.45 13.92 -5.48
CA ILE A 173 -3.60 14.00 -6.95
C ILE A 173 -4.65 13.03 -7.50
N LEU A 174 -5.22 12.17 -6.65
CA LEU A 174 -6.14 11.09 -7.06
C LEU A 174 -7.59 11.39 -6.72
N VAL A 175 -7.86 11.82 -5.48
CA VAL A 175 -9.23 11.84 -4.93
C VAL A 175 -10.18 12.81 -5.62
N ASP A 176 -9.63 13.84 -6.26
CA ASP A 176 -10.40 14.83 -7.02
C ASP A 176 -10.73 14.34 -8.45
N ARG A 177 -10.12 13.23 -8.89
CA ARG A 177 -10.33 12.62 -10.22
C ARG A 177 -11.27 11.41 -10.21
N TYR A 178 -11.80 10.99 -9.06
CA TYR A 178 -12.65 9.79 -9.01
C TYR A 178 -13.90 9.86 -9.88
N GLU A 179 -14.57 11.01 -9.96
CA GLU A 179 -15.71 11.18 -10.87
C GLU A 179 -15.31 11.06 -12.34
N GLU A 180 -14.16 11.62 -12.73
CA GLU A 180 -13.58 11.45 -14.08
C GLU A 180 -13.29 9.96 -14.36
N MET A 181 -12.77 9.24 -13.37
CA MET A 181 -12.47 7.81 -13.50
C MET A 181 -13.72 6.95 -13.66
N LEU A 182 -14.78 7.25 -12.90
CA LEU A 182 -16.08 6.58 -13.01
C LEU A 182 -16.74 6.77 -14.38
N GLU A 183 -16.51 7.92 -15.02
CA GLU A 183 -17.10 8.24 -16.32
C GLU A 183 -16.31 7.62 -17.49
N ASN A 184 -14.98 7.62 -17.41
CA ASN A 184 -14.13 7.33 -18.57
C ASN A 184 -13.43 5.96 -18.52
N TYR A 185 -13.35 5.32 -17.36
CA TYR A 185 -12.57 4.10 -17.16
C TYR A 185 -13.34 3.03 -16.38
N LYS A 186 -12.68 1.88 -16.18
CA LYS A 186 -13.19 0.75 -15.40
C LYS A 186 -12.07 0.21 -14.48
N PRO A 187 -12.44 -0.45 -13.36
CA PRO A 187 -11.49 -1.17 -12.51
C PRO A 187 -10.67 -2.21 -13.28
N GLY A 188 -9.49 -2.54 -12.76
CA GLY A 188 -8.55 -3.52 -13.31
C GLY A 188 -7.32 -2.89 -13.97
N LEU A 189 -7.16 -1.57 -13.89
CA LEU A 189 -6.04 -0.84 -14.52
C LEU A 189 -4.91 -0.52 -13.53
N GLY A 190 -5.24 -0.32 -12.25
CA GLY A 190 -4.28 -0.07 -11.16
C GLY A 190 -3.55 1.29 -11.20
N ASP A 191 -3.65 2.07 -12.28
CA ASP A 191 -2.85 3.27 -12.55
C ASP A 191 -3.65 4.59 -12.49
N HIS A 192 -3.17 5.64 -13.16
CA HIS A 192 -3.84 6.97 -13.26
C HIS A 192 -5.26 6.96 -13.82
N ARG A 193 -5.70 5.84 -14.43
CA ARG A 193 -7.07 5.65 -14.93
C ARG A 193 -7.97 5.02 -13.87
N TRP A 194 -7.41 4.20 -12.98
CA TRP A 194 -8.09 3.60 -11.84
C TRP A 194 -7.05 3.12 -10.80
N PRO A 195 -6.74 3.90 -9.74
CA PRO A 195 -5.60 3.62 -8.89
C PRO A 195 -5.81 2.38 -8.01
N LEU A 196 -4.82 1.49 -7.95
CA LEU A 196 -4.86 0.35 -7.03
C LEU A 196 -4.94 0.81 -5.58
N VAL A 197 -3.99 1.64 -5.14
CA VAL A 197 -3.95 2.17 -3.78
C VAL A 197 -4.11 3.68 -3.80
N THR A 198 -5.03 4.19 -2.96
CA THR A 198 -5.05 5.59 -2.54
C THR A 198 -4.51 5.68 -1.12
N HIS A 199 -3.37 6.34 -0.94
CA HIS A 199 -2.66 6.45 0.33
C HIS A 199 -2.69 7.88 0.86
N PHE A 200 -3.30 8.05 2.05
CA PHE A 200 -3.55 9.33 2.71
C PHE A 200 -2.36 9.84 3.55
N VAL A 201 -1.16 9.76 2.99
CA VAL A 201 0.07 10.26 3.62
C VAL A 201 -0.12 11.69 4.14
N GLY A 202 0.32 11.93 5.37
CA GLY A 202 0.22 13.22 6.05
C GLY A 202 -1.14 13.53 6.67
N CYS A 203 -2.21 12.76 6.43
CA CYS A 203 -3.52 13.04 7.03
C CYS A 203 -3.61 12.73 8.54
N LYS A 204 -2.93 11.67 8.98
CA LYS A 204 -2.83 11.24 10.40
C LYS A 204 -4.18 11.28 11.17
N PRO A 205 -5.23 10.58 10.71
CA PRO A 205 -6.59 10.70 11.25
C PRO A 205 -6.73 10.25 12.72
N CYS A 206 -5.82 9.41 13.22
CA CYS A 206 -5.77 8.97 14.62
C CYS A 206 -4.90 9.90 15.50
N GLY A 207 -4.03 10.70 14.90
CA GLY A 207 -3.10 11.59 15.59
C GLY A 207 -3.66 13.01 15.77
N LYS A 208 -2.83 13.91 16.32
CA LYS A 208 -3.21 15.32 16.55
C LYS A 208 -2.61 16.32 15.55
N PHE A 209 -1.60 15.93 14.76
CA PHE A 209 -0.80 16.84 13.93
C PHE A 209 -0.55 16.30 12.52
N GLY A 210 -1.61 16.29 11.70
CA GLY A 210 -1.50 16.02 10.25
C GLY A 210 -0.97 17.24 9.49
N ASP A 211 -0.43 16.98 8.30
CA ASP A 211 0.12 18.00 7.39
C ASP A 211 -0.98 18.67 6.54
N TYR A 212 -2.19 18.11 6.57
CA TYR A 212 -3.36 18.58 5.83
C TYR A 212 -4.56 18.83 6.77
N PRO A 213 -5.53 19.68 6.37
CA PRO A 213 -6.75 19.89 7.14
C PRO A 213 -7.52 18.58 7.34
N VAL A 214 -7.77 18.24 8.62
CA VAL A 214 -8.42 16.97 9.02
C VAL A 214 -9.77 16.77 8.32
N GLU A 215 -10.58 17.82 8.18
CA GLU A 215 -11.87 17.74 7.48
C GLU A 215 -11.71 17.33 6.01
N ARG A 216 -10.71 17.87 5.30
CA ARG A 216 -10.41 17.49 3.91
C ARG A 216 -9.96 16.03 3.84
N CYS A 217 -9.12 15.60 4.77
CA CYS A 217 -8.66 14.22 4.86
C CYS A 217 -9.83 13.25 5.06
N LEU A 218 -10.63 13.44 6.11
CA LEU A 218 -11.74 12.55 6.43
C LEU A 218 -12.78 12.50 5.30
N LYS A 219 -13.14 13.65 4.72
CA LYS A 219 -14.06 13.71 3.59
C LYS A 219 -13.54 12.92 2.38
N ASN A 220 -12.24 12.96 2.10
CA ASN A 220 -11.67 12.25 0.97
C ASN A 220 -11.40 10.77 1.28
N MET A 221 -11.15 10.41 2.54
CA MET A 221 -11.15 9.02 2.99
C MET A 221 -12.53 8.38 2.80
N ASP A 222 -13.62 9.09 3.15
CA ASP A 222 -14.99 8.62 2.87
C ASP A 222 -15.22 8.40 1.36
N ARG A 223 -14.70 9.30 0.52
CA ARG A 223 -14.79 9.17 -0.94
C ARG A 223 -14.01 7.98 -1.47
N ALA A 224 -12.76 7.80 -1.03
CA ALA A 224 -11.93 6.66 -1.41
C ALA A 224 -12.53 5.33 -0.93
N PHE A 225 -13.09 5.30 0.29
CA PHE A 225 -13.85 4.17 0.81
C PHE A 225 -15.00 3.82 -0.13
N ASN A 226 -15.89 4.77 -0.41
CA ASN A 226 -17.06 4.52 -1.25
C ASN A 226 -16.66 4.20 -2.71
N PHE A 227 -15.54 4.71 -3.20
CA PHE A 227 -15.01 4.40 -4.54
C PHE A 227 -14.59 2.92 -4.65
N GLY A 228 -13.88 2.40 -3.64
CA GLY A 228 -13.58 0.97 -3.51
C GLY A 228 -14.82 0.12 -3.22
N ASP A 229 -15.62 0.51 -2.24
CA ASP A 229 -16.80 -0.25 -1.76
C ASP A 229 -17.88 -0.37 -2.84
N ASN A 230 -18.01 0.61 -3.72
CA ASN A 230 -18.89 0.50 -4.89
C ASN A 230 -18.62 -0.74 -5.74
N GLN A 231 -17.35 -1.11 -5.94
CA GLN A 231 -16.97 -2.28 -6.73
C GLN A 231 -17.38 -3.58 -6.02
N ILE A 232 -17.39 -3.58 -4.68
CA ILE A 232 -17.88 -4.70 -3.86
C ILE A 232 -19.40 -4.78 -3.87
N LEU A 233 -20.09 -3.66 -3.62
CA LEU A 233 -21.56 -3.58 -3.58
C LEU A 233 -22.20 -3.94 -4.93
N GLN A 234 -21.54 -3.63 -6.05
CA GLN A 234 -22.03 -3.93 -7.39
C GLN A 234 -22.20 -5.44 -7.63
N MET A 235 -21.33 -6.27 -7.03
CA MET A 235 -21.50 -7.74 -7.04
C MET A 235 -22.89 -8.14 -6.52
N TYR A 236 -23.37 -7.45 -5.50
CA TYR A 236 -24.63 -7.72 -4.80
C TYR A 236 -25.80 -6.85 -5.27
N GLY A 237 -25.64 -6.06 -6.33
CA GLY A 237 -26.72 -5.26 -6.91
C GLY A 237 -26.97 -3.92 -6.22
N PHE A 238 -25.95 -3.36 -5.56
CA PHE A 238 -26.02 -2.04 -4.91
C PHE A 238 -24.87 -1.12 -5.35
N THR A 239 -25.03 0.17 -5.08
CA THR A 239 -23.98 1.20 -5.17
C THR A 239 -24.30 2.33 -4.20
N HIS A 240 -23.30 3.06 -3.73
CA HIS A 240 -23.49 4.31 -3.00
C HIS A 240 -24.28 5.32 -3.84
N LYS A 241 -25.08 6.15 -3.19
CA LYS A 241 -25.85 7.22 -3.87
C LYS A 241 -24.93 8.25 -4.54
N SER A 242 -23.80 8.52 -3.92
CA SER A 242 -22.67 9.30 -4.42
C SER A 242 -21.42 8.93 -3.61
N LEU A 243 -20.23 9.29 -4.08
CA LEU A 243 -18.97 9.05 -3.33
C LEU A 243 -18.92 9.76 -1.97
N ALA A 244 -19.78 10.74 -1.73
CA ALA A 244 -19.87 11.43 -0.43
C ALA A 244 -20.98 10.87 0.49
N SER A 245 -21.69 9.81 0.08
CA SER A 245 -22.85 9.30 0.80
C SER A 245 -22.66 7.88 1.30
N ARG A 246 -22.80 7.68 2.60
CA ARG A 246 -22.96 6.35 3.22
C ARG A 246 -24.23 5.59 2.83
N ARG A 247 -25.18 6.23 2.16
CA ARG A 247 -26.44 5.58 1.73
C ARG A 247 -26.22 4.87 0.41
N VAL A 248 -26.75 3.66 0.30
CA VAL A 248 -26.74 2.87 -0.94
C VAL A 248 -28.09 2.95 -1.67
N LYS A 249 -28.07 2.60 -2.95
CA LYS A 249 -29.24 2.40 -3.82
C LYS A 249 -29.05 1.09 -4.60
N ARG A 250 -30.16 0.47 -4.99
CA ARG A 250 -30.15 -0.71 -5.87
C ARG A 250 -29.77 -0.28 -7.29
N ILE A 251 -29.02 -1.13 -7.99
CA ILE A 251 -28.70 -0.94 -9.42
C ILE A 251 -29.47 -1.91 -10.32
N ARG A 252 -30.19 -2.87 -9.73
CA ARG A 252 -31.05 -3.84 -10.43
C ARG A 252 -32.22 -4.28 -9.56
N ASN A 253 -33.28 -4.77 -10.21
CA ASN A 253 -34.41 -5.39 -9.52
C ASN A 253 -34.02 -6.74 -8.92
N GLU A 254 -34.78 -7.19 -7.92
CA GLU A 254 -34.63 -8.56 -7.39
C GLU A 254 -35.08 -9.58 -8.44
N THR A 255 -34.45 -10.76 -8.38
CA THR A 255 -34.75 -11.88 -9.28
C THR A 255 -34.85 -13.16 -8.47
N SER A 256 -35.73 -14.07 -8.90
CA SER A 256 -35.80 -15.43 -8.37
C SER A 256 -34.63 -16.31 -8.87
N ASN A 257 -33.86 -15.83 -9.86
CA ASN A 257 -32.75 -16.56 -10.49
C ASN A 257 -31.40 -15.85 -10.25
N PRO A 258 -30.90 -15.76 -9.00
CA PRO A 258 -29.72 -14.97 -8.68
C PRO A 258 -28.43 -15.47 -9.36
N LEU A 259 -28.34 -16.77 -9.68
CA LEU A 259 -27.15 -17.37 -10.32
C LEU A 259 -27.02 -17.05 -11.81
N GLU A 260 -28.09 -16.61 -12.47
CA GLU A 260 -28.04 -16.16 -13.87
C GLU A 260 -27.42 -14.76 -13.98
N THR A 261 -27.39 -14.01 -12.87
CA THR A 261 -26.80 -12.66 -12.83
C THR A 261 -25.31 -12.76 -12.53
N LYS A 262 -24.48 -12.57 -13.55
CA LYS A 262 -23.03 -12.42 -13.38
C LYS A 262 -22.70 -10.98 -12.98
N ASP A 263 -21.76 -10.82 -12.06
CA ASP A 263 -21.21 -9.52 -11.75
C ASP A 263 -20.27 -9.05 -12.87
N GLU A 264 -20.22 -7.74 -13.11
CA GLU A 264 -19.54 -7.16 -14.28
C GLU A 264 -18.03 -7.41 -14.28
N LEU A 265 -17.42 -7.46 -13.10
CA LEU A 265 -15.97 -7.58 -12.93
C LEU A 265 -15.52 -9.04 -12.69
N GLY A 266 -16.46 -10.00 -12.56
CA GLY A 266 -16.16 -11.40 -12.29
C GLY A 266 -15.54 -11.67 -10.91
N LEU A 267 -15.79 -10.80 -9.93
CA LEU A 267 -15.23 -10.83 -8.58
C LEU A 267 -16.01 -11.73 -7.60
N LEU A 268 -17.22 -12.19 -7.94
CA LEU A 268 -17.93 -13.17 -7.10
C LEU A 268 -17.22 -14.54 -7.10
N HIS A 269 -16.68 -14.95 -8.26
CA HIS A 269 -15.99 -16.22 -8.45
C HIS A 269 -14.72 -16.02 -9.30
N PRO A 270 -13.73 -15.27 -8.79
CA PRO A 270 -12.57 -14.89 -9.58
C PRO A 270 -11.60 -16.07 -9.73
N ALA A 271 -10.84 -16.08 -10.83
CA ALA A 271 -9.82 -17.10 -11.09
C ALA A 271 -8.76 -17.18 -9.98
N PHE A 272 -8.51 -16.07 -9.27
CA PHE A 272 -7.56 -15.97 -8.16
C PHE A 272 -7.88 -16.93 -7.00
N LYS A 273 -9.15 -17.34 -6.85
CA LYS A 273 -9.63 -18.25 -5.80
C LYS A 273 -9.94 -19.65 -6.31
N ALA A 274 -9.62 -19.95 -7.56
CA ALA A 274 -9.91 -21.26 -8.13
C ALA A 274 -9.15 -22.33 -7.33
N VAL A 275 -9.89 -23.19 -6.62
CA VAL A 275 -9.33 -24.40 -6.02
C VAL A 275 -8.86 -25.27 -7.19
N LYS A 276 -7.55 -25.50 -7.31
CA LYS A 276 -7.04 -26.51 -8.24
C LYS A 276 -7.59 -27.86 -7.82
N THR A 277 -8.66 -28.31 -8.46
CA THR A 277 -9.12 -29.70 -8.34
C THR A 277 -8.03 -30.57 -8.94
N SER A 278 -7.34 -31.31 -8.08
CA SER A 278 -6.44 -32.38 -8.49
C SER A 278 -7.27 -33.33 -9.37
N THR A 279 -6.90 -33.44 -10.64
CA THR A 279 -7.38 -34.50 -11.53
C THR A 279 -6.25 -35.50 -11.72
#